data_AF-A0A3S4I763-F1
#
_entry.id   AF-A0A3S4I763-F1
#
_cell.length_a   1.000
_cell.length_b   1.000
_cell.length_c   1.000
_cell.angle_alpha   90.00
_cell.angle_beta   90.00
_cell.angle_gamma   90.00
#
_symmetry.space_group_name_H-M   'P 1'
#
loop_
_entity.id
_entity.type
_entity.pdbx_description
1 polymer ?
#
loop_
_entity_poly.entity_id
_entity_poly.type
_entity_poly.pdbx_seq_one_letter_code
_entity_poly.pdbx_strand_id
1 'polypeptide(L)' 'MKKDIHPKYEEITANCSCGNVIKIRSTAGHDLNLDVCGKMPPVLHWQTA' A
#
# COMPACT_ATOMS: atom_id res chain seq x y z
N MET A 1 18.28 12.83 0.36
CA MET A 1 17.74 13.52 -0.83
C MET A 1 18.81 14.44 -1.40
N LYS A 2 19.61 13.95 -2.36
CA LYS A 2 20.41 14.83 -3.22
C LYS A 2 19.48 15.36 -4.32
N LYS A 3 19.47 16.68 -4.57
CA LYS A 3 18.65 17.25 -5.66
C LYS A 3 19.07 16.60 -6.98
N ASP A 4 18.10 16.23 -7.82
CA ASP A 4 18.23 15.75 -9.21
C ASP A 4 18.52 14.27 -9.51
N ILE A 5 18.73 13.38 -8.52
CA ILE A 5 18.94 11.93 -8.81
C ILE A 5 17.89 10.99 -8.23
N HIS A 6 16.90 11.53 -7.51
CA HIS A 6 15.85 10.71 -6.90
C HIS A 6 14.59 10.70 -7.79
N PRO A 7 13.92 9.54 -7.95
CA PRO A 7 12.62 9.47 -8.59
C PRO A 7 11.62 10.37 -7.87
N LYS A 8 10.62 10.87 -8.61
CA LYS A 8 9.54 11.68 -8.04
C LYS A 8 8.87 10.90 -6.91
N TYR A 9 8.82 11.50 -5.72
CA TYR A 9 8.20 10.91 -4.54
C TYR A 9 6.87 11.63 -4.31
N GLU A 10 5.79 11.00 -4.75
CA GLU A 10 4.44 11.59 -4.79
C GLU A 10 3.50 10.81 -3.87
N GLU A 11 2.40 11.45 -3.47
CA GLU A 11 1.36 10.79 -2.68
C GLU A 11 0.54 9.87 -3.59
N ILE A 12 0.38 8.62 -3.15
CA ILE A 12 -0.39 7.58 -3.84
C ILE A 12 -1.38 6.94 -2.89
N THR A 13 -2.44 6.36 -3.44
CA THR A 13 -3.44 5.61 -2.69
C THR A 13 -3.19 4.12 -2.83
N ALA A 14 -3.03 3.44 -1.70
CA ALA A 14 -2.85 2.00 -1.59
C ALA A 14 -4.17 1.36 -1.09
N ASN A 15 -4.92 0.75 -1.98
CA ASN A 15 -6.20 0.09 -1.70
C ASN A 15 -5.98 -1.40 -1.42
N CYS A 16 -6.29 -1.87 -0.22
CA CYS A 16 -6.18 -3.27 0.12
C CYS A 16 -7.49 -4.03 -0.11
N SER A 17 -7.40 -5.29 -0.52
CA SER A 17 -8.54 -6.22 -0.67
C SER A 17 -9.39 -6.37 0.60
N CYS A 18 -8.87 -6.08 1.80
CA CYS A 18 -9.68 -6.02 3.02
C CYS A 18 -10.53 -4.74 3.17
N GLY A 19 -10.51 -3.83 2.19
CA GLY A 19 -11.21 -2.54 2.23
C GLY A 19 -10.43 -1.42 2.91
N ASN A 20 -9.17 -1.65 3.29
CA ASN A 20 -8.34 -0.62 3.90
C ASN A 20 -7.71 0.29 2.83
N VAL A 21 -7.93 1.60 2.94
CA VAL A 21 -7.35 2.62 2.04
C VAL A 21 -6.21 3.32 2.76
N ILE A 22 -4.99 3.20 2.23
CA ILE A 22 -3.77 3.71 2.84
C ILE A 22 -3.19 4.82 1.95
N LYS A 23 -3.07 6.04 2.45
CA LYS A 23 -2.36 7.11 1.75
C LYS A 23 -0.90 7.08 2.14
N ILE A 24 -0.03 6.76 1.19
CA ILE A 24 1.42 6.73 1.40
C ILE A 24 2.10 7.54 0.31
N ARG A 25 3.28 8.06 0.60
CA ARG A 25 4.14 8.61 -0.45
C ARG A 25 4.99 7.50 -1.02
N SER A 26 5.09 7.43 -2.33
CA SER A 26 5.84 6.41 -3.05
C SER A 26 6.46 6.99 -4.31
N THR A 27 7.48 6.30 -4.83
CA THR A 27 8.03 6.59 -6.15
C THR A 27 7.27 5.89 -7.28
N ALA A 28 6.20 5.15 -6.96
CA ALA A 28 5.41 4.42 -7.95
C ALA A 28 4.63 5.34 -8.89
N GLY A 29 4.21 6.52 -8.44
CA GLY A 29 3.50 7.50 -9.26
C GLY A 29 2.09 7.08 -9.72
N HIS A 30 1.52 6.03 -9.13
CA HIS A 30 0.16 5.56 -9.36
C HIS A 30 -0.40 4.86 -8.12
N ASP A 31 -1.71 4.69 -8.08
CA ASP A 31 -2.40 3.99 -7.00
C ASP A 31 -2.06 2.49 -7.01
N LEU A 32 -1.93 1.91 -5.81
CA LEU A 32 -1.56 0.51 -5.61
C LEU A 32 -2.77 -0.29 -5.14
N ASN A 33 -2.98 -1.47 -5.72
CA ASN A 33 -3.92 -2.45 -5.19
C ASN A 33 -3.15 -3.54 -4.44
N LEU A 34 -3.40 -3.67 -3.14
CA LEU A 34 -2.73 -4.62 -2.27
C LEU A 34 -3.62 -5.82 -1.96
N ASP A 35 -3.07 -7.01 -2.15
CA ASP A 35 -3.74 -8.25 -1.75
C ASP A 35 -3.81 -8.40 -0.21
N VAL A 36 -2.73 -7.98 0.47
CA VAL A 36 -2.57 -8.07 1.93
C VAL A 36 -2.01 -6.75 2.47
N CYS A 37 -2.47 -6.34 3.66
CA CYS A 37 -1.88 -5.23 4.40
C CYS A 37 -1.62 -5.59 5.87
N GLY A 38 -0.77 -4.84 6.56
CA GLY A 38 -0.41 -5.08 7.97
C GLY A 38 -1.56 -4.91 8.99
N LYS A 39 -2.75 -4.48 8.53
CA LYS A 39 -3.98 -4.46 9.33
C LYS A 39 -4.72 -5.80 9.32
N MET A 40 -4.34 -6.72 8.43
CA MET A 40 -4.87 -8.08 8.49
C MET A 40 -4.24 -8.80 9.69
N PRO A 41 -5.05 -9.41 10.56
CA PRO A 41 -4.52 -10.22 11.65
C PRO A 41 -3.72 -11.40 11.09
N PRO A 42 -2.63 -11.83 11.75
CA PRO A 42 -1.71 -12.87 11.25
C PRO A 42 -2.30 -14.29 11.15
N VAL A 43 -3.63 -14.48 11.18
CA VAL A 43 -4.26 -15.82 11.29
C VAL A 43 -5.67 -15.97 10.69
N LEU A 44 -6.23 -15.00 9.95
CA LEU A 44 -7.63 -15.10 9.49
C LEU A 44 -7.82 -15.36 7.98
N HIS A 45 -7.05 -16.29 7.42
CA HIS A 45 -7.34 -16.92 6.12
C HIS A 45 -7.87 -18.37 6.27
N TRP A 46 -8.26 -18.81 7.48
CA TRP A 46 -8.77 -20.18 7.71
C TRP A 46 -10.00 -20.33 8.63
N GLN A 47 -10.59 -19.27 9.21
CA GLN A 47 -11.71 -19.44 10.14
C GLN A 47 -13.07 -18.92 9.63
N THR A 48 -13.33 -19.14 8.35
CA THR A 48 -14.69 -19.24 7.81
C THR A 48 -14.75 -20.43 6.85
N ALA A 49 -14.75 -21.63 7.45
CA ALA A 49 -15.49 -22.77 6.93
C ALA A 49 -16.80 -22.87 7.72
#